data_AF-A0A943Q069-F1
#
_entry.id   AF-A0A943Q069-F1
#
_cell.length_a   1.000
_cell.length_b   1.000
_cell.length_c   1.000
_cell.angle_alpha   90.00
_cell.angle_beta   90.00
_cell.angle_gamma   90.00
#
_symmetry.space_group_name_H-M   'P 1'
#
loop_
_entity.id
_entity.type
_entity.pdbx_description
1 polymer ?
#
loop_
_entity_poly.entity_id
_entity_poly.type
_entity_poly.pdbx_seq_one_letter_code
_entity_poly.pdbx_strand_id
1 'polypeptide(L)' 'MEKKETTPRRAARRSYEERNKDKRKQTSGNFGTMIPRDLFDEINAFLKERNMTKVDFIRTAYKIMKSENNGTHN' A
#
# COMPACT_ATOMS: atom_id res chain seq x y z
N MET A 1 2.18 24.14 -20.53
CA MET A 1 1.79 22.88 -21.17
C MET A 1 0.35 22.99 -21.63
N GLU A 2 0.09 22.97 -22.94
CA GLU A 2 -1.28 22.91 -23.45
C GLU A 2 -1.97 21.64 -22.96
N LYS A 3 -3.22 21.78 -22.48
CA LYS A 3 -4.01 20.64 -22.06
C LYS A 3 -4.36 19.82 -23.30
N LYS A 4 -3.90 18.58 -23.36
CA LYS A 4 -4.27 17.61 -24.41
C LYS A 4 -5.78 17.61 -24.61
N GLU A 5 -6.21 17.63 -25.86
CA GLU A 5 -7.60 17.66 -26.27
C GLU A 5 -8.43 16.56 -25.59
N THR A 6 -9.65 16.92 -25.19
CA THR A 6 -10.49 16.02 -24.38
C THR A 6 -11.26 15.09 -25.30
N THR A 7 -10.69 13.93 -25.61
CA THR A 7 -11.44 12.87 -26.30
C THR A 7 -12.55 12.30 -25.40
N PRO A 8 -13.62 11.71 -25.97
CA PRO A 8 -14.71 11.12 -25.18
C PRO A 8 -14.23 10.11 -24.12
N ARG A 9 -13.21 9.32 -24.46
CA ARG A 9 -12.55 8.38 -23.54
C ARG A 9 -11.89 9.08 -22.35
N ARG A 10 -11.27 10.25 -22.55
CA ARG A 10 -10.64 11.03 -21.48
C ARG A 10 -11.70 11.64 -20.56
N ALA A 11 -12.81 12.12 -21.10
CA ALA A 11 -13.93 12.64 -20.31
C ALA A 11 -14.52 11.55 -19.40
N ALA A 12 -14.84 10.38 -19.96
CA ALA A 12 -15.37 9.25 -19.19
C ALA A 12 -14.45 8.81 -18.04
N ARG A 13 -13.13 8.73 -18.30
CA ARG A 13 -12.13 8.41 -17.27
C ARG A 13 -12.06 9.44 -16.15
N ARG A 14 -12.11 10.75 -16.48
CA ARG A 14 -12.11 11.82 -15.47
C ARG A 14 -13.35 11.74 -14.58
N SER A 15 -14.55 11.62 -15.17
CA SER A 15 -15.79 11.53 -14.39
C SER A 15 -15.84 10.27 -13.52
N TYR A 16 -15.30 9.14 -14.00
CA TYR A 16 -15.18 7.94 -13.18
C TYR A 16 -14.22 8.15 -12.01
N GLU A 17 -13.04 8.73 -12.25
CA GLU A 17 -12.06 9.00 -11.21
C GLU A 17 -12.57 10.00 -10.18
N GLU A 18 -13.19 11.10 -10.58
CA GLU A 18 -13.79 12.10 -9.67
C GLU A 18 -14.82 11.46 -8.73
N ARG A 19 -15.66 10.54 -9.22
CA ARG A 19 -16.68 9.87 -8.39
C ARG A 19 -16.10 8.82 -7.43
N ASN A 20 -14.97 8.22 -7.75
CA ASN A 20 -14.46 7.04 -7.04
C ASN A 20 -13.17 7.28 -6.25
N LYS A 21 -12.44 8.38 -6.52
CA LYS A 21 -11.16 8.68 -5.86
C LYS A 21 -11.29 8.74 -4.34
N ASP A 22 -12.35 9.36 -3.82
CA ASP A 22 -12.52 9.50 -2.37
C ASP A 22 -12.88 8.17 -1.71
N LYS A 23 -13.73 7.36 -2.35
CA LYS A 23 -14.03 5.99 -1.91
C LYS A 23 -12.77 5.12 -1.86
N ARG A 24 -11.87 5.24 -2.85
CA ARG A 24 -10.59 4.50 -2.86
C ARG A 24 -9.69 4.93 -1.70
N LYS A 25 -9.57 6.24 -1.46
CA LYS A 25 -8.75 6.81 -0.37
C LYS A 25 -9.24 6.40 1.02
N GLN A 26 -10.55 6.30 1.22
CA GLN A 26 -11.13 5.91 2.51
C GLN A 26 -10.94 4.41 2.79
N THR A 27 -10.95 3.57 1.76
CA THR A 27 -10.95 2.11 1.92
C THR A 27 -9.56 1.49 1.89
N SER A 28 -8.61 2.11 1.21
CA SER A 28 -7.29 1.51 0.98
C SER A 28 -6.19 2.55 0.80
N GLY A 29 -4.99 2.21 1.27
CA GLY A 29 -3.79 3.02 1.14
C GLY A 29 -2.58 2.18 0.75
N ASN A 30 -1.53 2.84 0.25
CA ASN A 30 -0.24 2.23 -0.01
C ASN A 30 0.83 2.95 0.83
N PHE A 31 1.93 2.27 1.16
CA PHE A 31 3.03 2.87 1.92
C PHE A 31 4.05 3.60 1.04
N GLY A 32 4.10 3.31 -0.26
CA GLY A 32 4.95 4.03 -1.22
C GLY A 32 6.46 3.96 -0.94
N THR A 33 6.94 2.93 -0.23
CA THR A 33 8.33 2.83 0.21
C THR A 33 9.23 2.15 -0.83
N MET A 34 10.36 2.80 -1.12
CA MET A 34 11.46 2.20 -1.87
C MET A 34 12.47 1.60 -0.91
N ILE A 35 12.88 0.36 -1.15
CA ILE A 35 13.89 -0.36 -0.35
C ILE A 35 14.99 -0.90 -1.28
N PRO A 36 16.21 -1.15 -0.75
CA PRO A 36 17.27 -1.79 -1.52
C PRO A 36 16.82 -3.12 -2.14
N ARG A 37 17.36 -3.46 -3.32
CA ARG A 37 16.94 -4.63 -4.08
C ARG A 37 17.18 -5.94 -3.34
N ASP A 38 18.34 -6.05 -2.70
CA ASP A 38 18.72 -7.25 -1.96
C ASP A 38 17.74 -7.53 -0.81
N LEU A 39 17.38 -6.49 -0.05
CA LEU A 39 16.38 -6.59 1.03
C LEU A 39 14.99 -6.96 0.49
N PHE A 40 14.60 -6.41 -0.66
CA PHE A 40 13.34 -6.78 -1.30
C PHE A 40 13.32 -8.27 -1.68
N ASP A 41 14.40 -8.77 -2.28
CA ASP A 41 14.49 -10.16 -2.71
C ASP A 41 14.54 -11.13 -1.51
N GLU A 42 15.28 -10.78 -0.46
CA GLU A 42 15.31 -11.52 0.82
C GLU A 42 13.91 -11.64 1.46
N ILE A 43 13.21 -10.51 1.63
CA ILE A 43 11.86 -10.50 2.22
C ILE A 43 10.90 -11.35 1.38
N ASN A 44 10.97 -11.26 0.05
CA ASN A 44 10.11 -12.07 -0.81
C ASN A 44 10.39 -13.57 -0.69
N ALA A 45 11.66 -13.96 -0.56
CA ALA A 45 12.04 -15.36 -0.35
C ALA A 45 11.47 -15.88 0.97
N PHE A 46 11.64 -15.13 2.06
CA PHE A 46 11.09 -15.46 3.38
C PHE A 46 9.56 -15.65 3.36
N LEU A 47 8.85 -14.73 2.71
CA LEU A 47 7.39 -14.79 2.61
C LEU A 47 6.92 -16.02 1.81
N LYS A 48 7.64 -16.37 0.73
CA LYS A 48 7.32 -17.52 -0.11
C LYS A 48 7.50 -18.83 0.64
N GLU A 49 8.59 -18.99 1.37
CA GLU A 49 8.87 -20.19 2.18
C GLU A 49 7.75 -20.45 3.21
N ARG A 50 7.18 -19.38 3.77
CA ARG A 50 6.14 -19.46 4.79
C ARG A 50 4.71 -19.38 4.26
N ASN A 51 4.53 -19.34 2.94
CA ASN A 51 3.24 -19.11 2.29
C ASN A 51 2.46 -17.92 2.91
N MET A 52 3.18 -16.81 3.17
CA MET A 52 2.67 -15.64 3.88
C MET A 52 2.54 -14.44 2.95
N THR A 53 1.48 -13.64 3.12
CA THR A 53 1.32 -12.40 2.35
C THR A 53 2.10 -11.24 2.98
N LYS A 54 2.50 -10.27 2.16
CA LYS A 54 3.14 -9.02 2.64
C LYS A 54 2.26 -8.26 3.63
N VAL A 55 0.94 -8.30 3.44
CA VAL A 55 -0.03 -7.63 4.32
C VAL A 55 -0.07 -8.32 5.68
N ASP A 56 -0.08 -9.65 5.71
CA ASP A 56 -0.07 -10.41 6.96
C ASP A 56 1.23 -10.20 7.73
N PHE A 57 2.37 -10.17 7.03
CA PHE A 57 3.67 -9.86 7.60
C PHE A 57 3.68 -8.50 8.30
N ILE A 58 3.27 -7.43 7.58
CA ILE A 58 3.21 -6.07 8.14
C ILE A 58 2.22 -5.99 9.31
N ARG A 59 1.04 -6.62 9.19
CA ARG A 59 0.01 -6.62 10.25
C ARG A 59 0.50 -7.33 11.51
N THR A 60 1.24 -8.42 11.35
CA THR A 60 1.80 -9.20 12.46
C THR A 60 2.90 -8.41 13.16
N ALA A 61 3.85 -7.86 12.40
CA ALA A 61 4.91 -7.01 12.95
C ALA A 61 4.32 -5.80 13.70
N TYR A 62 3.34 -5.10 13.11
CA TYR A 62 2.65 -3.98 13.77
C TYR A 62 2.00 -4.38 15.10
N LYS A 63 1.33 -5.54 15.16
CA LYS A 63 0.71 -6.02 16.40
C LYS A 63 1.74 -6.30 17.49
N ILE A 64 2.83 -6.98 17.14
CA ILE A 64 3.91 -7.32 18.08
C ILE A 64 4.52 -6.03 18.65
N MET A 65 4.94 -5.11 17.78
CA MET A 65 5.54 -3.84 18.20
C MET A 65 4.57 -2.98 19.04
N LYS A 66 3.28 -2.98 18.70
CA LYS A 66 2.26 -2.27 19.47
C LYS A 66 2.03 -2.90 20.84
N SER A 67 2.06 -4.24 20.95
CA SER A 67 1.92 -4.92 22.24
C SER A 67 3.15 -4.73 23.14
N GLU A 68 4.35 -4.72 22.57
CA GLU A 68 5.59 -4.48 23.31
C GLU A 68 5.63 -3.05 23.88
N ASN A 69 5.18 -2.05 23.12
CA ASN A 69 5.11 -0.66 23.58
C ASN A 69 4.04 -0.39 24.66
N ASN A 70 3.05 -1.28 24.82
CA ASN A 70 2.05 -1.17 25.88
C ASN A 70 2.48 -1.88 27.18
N GLY A 71 3.65 -2.54 27.18
CA GLY A 71 4.21 -3.27 28.33
C GLY A 71 5.35 -2.55 29.07
N THR A 72 5.77 -1.37 28.61
CA THR A 72 6.81 -0.57 29.26
C THR A 72 6.27 0.79 29.70
N HIS A 73 5.40 0.77 30.70
CA HIS A 73 5.42 1.80 31.74
C HIS A 73 6.08 1.16 32.97
N ASN A 74 7.40 1.23 33.02
CA ASN A 74 8.20 1.17 34.25
C ASN A 74 9.10 2.41 34.25
#